data_AF-A0AAW4BKZ5-F1
#
_entry.id   AF-A0AAW4BKZ5-F1
#
_cell.length_a   1.000
_cell.length_b   1.000
_cell.length_c   1.000
_cell.angle_alpha   90.00
_cell.angle_beta   90.00
_cell.angle_gamma   90.00
#
_symmetry.space_group_name_H-M   'P 1'
#
loop_
_entity.id
_entity.type
_entity.pdbx_description
1 polymer ?
#
loop_
_entity_poly.entity_id
_entity_poly.type
_entity_poly.pdbx_seq_one_letter_code
_entity_poly.pdbx_strand_id
1 'polypeptide(L)'
;ILQSATARPIAMALKVAEPAPRGLLIIGANDVARALGKAFAKYDCRVVLTDSNWDYISQARMAGLANYYGNPISSHADEYLDLIGIGHVVALSPDKHFNIMACMHFLSDFGEKRVFCLNDHANDNS
;
A
#
# COMPACT_ATOMS: atom_id res chain seq x y z
N ILE A 1 -30.12 2.79 -32.59
CA ILE A 1 -29.83 1.93 -31.40
C ILE A 1 -28.65 1.03 -31.77
N LEU A 2 -27.43 1.52 -31.60
CA LEU A 2 -26.18 0.82 -31.97
C LEU A 2 -25.08 1.25 -30.99
N GLN A 3 -25.19 0.81 -29.73
CA GLN A 3 -24.24 1.13 -28.66
C GLN A 3 -23.91 -0.09 -27.76
N SER A 4 -24.57 -1.23 -27.93
CA SER A 4 -24.46 -2.39 -27.01
C SER A 4 -23.63 -3.55 -27.57
N ALA A 5 -23.50 -3.69 -28.89
CA ALA A 5 -22.84 -4.85 -29.50
C ALA A 5 -21.29 -4.82 -29.37
N THR A 6 -20.69 -3.63 -29.29
CA THR A 6 -19.24 -3.45 -29.08
C THR A 6 -18.84 -3.45 -27.60
N ALA A 7 -19.76 -3.16 -26.67
CA ALA A 7 -19.46 -3.12 -25.24
C ALA A 7 -19.08 -4.51 -24.66
N ARG A 8 -19.67 -5.58 -25.18
CA ARG A 8 -19.43 -6.96 -24.70
C ARG A 8 -18.01 -7.47 -25.01
N PRO A 9 -17.48 -7.39 -26.24
CA PRO A 9 -16.10 -7.78 -26.52
C PRO A 9 -15.08 -6.84 -25.86
N ILE A 10 -15.36 -5.53 -25.75
CA ILE A 10 -14.49 -4.58 -25.02
C ILE A 10 -14.45 -4.91 -23.52
N ALA A 11 -15.59 -5.20 -22.90
CA ALA A 11 -15.65 -5.61 -21.49
C ALA A 11 -14.95 -6.96 -21.24
N MET A 12 -14.99 -7.90 -22.19
CA MET A 12 -14.23 -9.15 -22.10
C MET A 12 -12.73 -8.95 -22.29
N ALA A 13 -12.31 -8.05 -23.19
CA ALA A 13 -10.90 -7.67 -23.35
C ALA A 13 -10.36 -6.93 -22.11
N LEU A 14 -11.16 -6.03 -21.51
CA LEU A 14 -10.81 -5.30 -20.29
C LEU A 14 -10.79 -6.22 -19.05
N LYS A 15 -11.71 -7.19 -18.94
CA LYS A 15 -11.68 -8.21 -17.87
C LYS A 15 -10.49 -9.18 -17.95
N VAL A 16 -9.78 -9.22 -19.08
CA VAL A 16 -8.58 -10.05 -19.28
C VAL A 16 -7.28 -9.25 -19.07
N ALA A 17 -7.36 -7.92 -19.05
CA ALA A 17 -6.17 -7.07 -19.13
C ALA A 17 -6.16 -5.91 -18.13
N GLU A 18 -6.73 -6.05 -16.94
CA GLU A 18 -6.27 -5.24 -15.82
C GLU A 18 -4.85 -5.71 -15.47
N PRO A 19 -3.82 -4.85 -15.59
CA PRO A 19 -2.47 -5.22 -15.18
C PRO A 19 -2.51 -5.67 -13.72
N ALA A 20 -1.83 -6.78 -13.41
CA ALA A 20 -1.72 -7.23 -12.02
C ALA A 20 -1.31 -6.04 -11.14
N PRO A 21 -2.01 -5.75 -10.02
CA PRO A 21 -1.77 -4.55 -9.25
C PRO A 21 -0.31 -4.53 -8.77
N ARG A 22 0.43 -3.48 -9.14
CA ARG A 22 1.86 -3.30 -8.82
C ARG A 22 2.10 -2.25 -7.75
N GLY A 23 1.03 -1.58 -7.29
CA GLY A 23 1.14 -0.51 -6.31
C GLY A 23 1.56 -1.00 -4.93
N LEU A 24 1.95 -0.05 -4.08
CA LEU A 24 2.56 -0.27 -2.78
C LEU A 24 1.85 0.56 -1.70
N LEU A 25 1.31 -0.11 -0.69
CA LEU A 25 0.97 0.52 0.58
C LEU A 25 2.19 0.43 1.49
N ILE A 26 2.69 1.58 1.94
CA ILE A 26 3.78 1.65 2.91
C ILE A 26 3.19 2.10 4.24
N ILE A 27 3.28 1.24 5.26
CA ILE A 27 2.83 1.52 6.62
C ILE A 27 3.98 2.14 7.40
N GLY A 28 3.77 3.34 7.91
CA GLY A 28 4.80 4.29 8.34
C GLY A 28 5.11 5.33 7.26
N ALA A 29 5.36 6.57 7.68
CA ALA A 29 5.78 7.67 6.81
C ALA A 29 7.09 8.33 7.26
N ASN A 30 7.96 7.58 7.95
CA ASN A 30 9.30 8.01 8.32
C ASN A 30 10.22 8.23 7.10
N ASP A 31 11.45 8.68 7.33
CA ASP A 31 12.39 9.05 6.27
C ASP A 31 12.69 7.88 5.30
N VAL A 32 12.82 6.66 5.84
CA VAL A 32 13.06 5.44 5.05
C VAL A 32 11.85 5.12 4.19
N ALA A 33 10.65 5.15 4.77
CA ALA A 33 9.40 4.93 4.05
C ALA A 33 9.18 5.95 2.93
N ARG A 34 9.46 7.24 3.19
CA ARG A 34 9.36 8.30 2.16
C ARG A 34 10.42 8.13 1.07
N ALA A 35 11.65 7.76 1.41
CA ALA A 35 12.70 7.48 0.43
C ALA A 35 12.32 6.30 -0.47
N LEU A 36 11.80 5.22 0.12
CA LEU A 36 11.31 4.06 -0.62
C LEU A 36 10.14 4.43 -1.53
N GLY A 37 9.17 5.19 -1.00
CA GLY A 37 8.02 5.62 -1.78
C GLY A 37 8.40 6.50 -2.98
N LYS A 38 9.35 7.42 -2.81
CA LYS A 38 9.91 8.21 -3.91
C LYS A 38 10.62 7.35 -4.95
N ALA A 39 11.32 6.30 -4.52
CA ALA A 39 12.01 5.41 -5.44
C ALA A 39 11.01 4.63 -6.31
N PHE A 40 9.95 4.07 -5.72
CA PHE A 40 8.92 3.34 -6.45
C PHE A 40 8.02 4.21 -7.31
N ALA A 41 7.70 5.43 -6.87
CA ALA A 41 6.89 6.37 -7.65
C ALA A 41 7.53 6.71 -9.02
N LYS A 42 8.85 6.55 -9.18
CA LYS A 42 9.55 6.74 -10.46
C LYS A 42 9.25 5.66 -11.50
N TYR A 43 8.73 4.51 -11.08
CA TYR A 43 8.46 3.35 -11.94
C TYR A 43 6.96 3.19 -12.26
N ASP A 44 6.19 4.27 -12.17
CA ASP A 44 4.74 4.30 -12.42
C ASP A 44 3.96 3.32 -11.50
N CYS A 45 4.52 2.98 -10.35
CA CYS A 45 3.82 2.26 -9.30
C CYS A 45 3.04 3.27 -8.45
N ARG A 46 1.73 3.02 -8.28
CA ARG A 46 0.93 3.74 -7.27
C ARG A 46 1.53 3.47 -5.89
N VAL A 47 1.92 4.51 -5.16
CA VAL A 47 2.45 4.39 -3.79
C VAL A 47 1.60 5.22 -2.85
N VAL A 48 1.12 4.60 -1.76
CA VAL A 48 0.38 5.28 -0.69
C VAL A 48 1.11 5.07 0.63
N LEU A 49 1.42 6.14 1.35
CA LEU A 49 1.99 6.09 2.70
C LEU A 49 0.88 6.26 3.74
N THR A 50 0.96 5.53 4.84
CA THR A 50 0.00 5.64 5.94
C THR A 50 0.72 5.75 7.28
N ASP A 51 0.31 6.68 8.13
CA ASP A 51 0.89 6.93 9.44
C ASP A 51 -0.12 7.69 10.31
N SER A 52 -0.11 7.43 11.63
CA SER A 52 -0.92 8.14 12.61
C SER A 52 -0.28 9.43 13.12
N ASN A 53 0.98 9.68 12.76
CA ASN A 53 1.69 10.93 13.04
C ASN A 53 1.51 11.94 11.90
N TRP A 54 0.88 13.07 12.22
CA TRP A 54 0.63 14.15 11.28
C TRP A 54 1.91 14.75 10.69
N ASP A 55 2.98 14.85 11.46
CA ASP A 55 4.24 15.45 10.99
C ASP A 55 4.88 14.60 9.90
N TYR A 56 4.82 13.27 10.03
CA TYR A 56 5.30 12.35 8.99
C TYR A 56 4.44 12.38 7.74
N ILE A 57 3.11 12.45 7.89
CA ILE A 57 2.19 12.59 6.75
C ILE A 57 2.35 13.93 6.04
N SER A 58 2.51 15.02 6.79
CA SER A 58 2.77 16.34 6.25
C SER A 58 4.05 16.33 5.39
N GLN A 59 5.12 15.70 5.87
CA GLN A 59 6.36 15.53 5.09
C GLN A 59 6.17 14.64 3.86
N ALA A 60 5.39 13.57 3.94
CA ALA A 60 5.05 12.74 2.78
C ALA A 60 4.25 13.53 1.73
N ARG A 61 3.29 14.33 2.16
CA ARG A 61 2.50 15.23 1.31
C ARG A 61 3.37 16.28 0.64
N MET A 62 4.25 16.95 1.39
CA MET A 62 5.21 17.93 0.83
C MET A 62 6.19 17.29 -0.15
N ALA A 63 6.49 16.00 0.03
CA ALA A 63 7.29 15.21 -0.89
C ALA A 63 6.53 14.76 -2.17
N GLY A 64 5.25 15.12 -2.32
CA GLY A 64 4.40 14.73 -3.45
C GLY A 64 3.94 13.27 -3.42
N LEU A 65 4.04 12.60 -2.28
CA LEU A 65 3.61 11.21 -2.12
C LEU A 65 2.14 11.15 -1.70
N ALA A 66 1.36 10.26 -2.33
CA ALA A 66 0.00 9.99 -1.87
C ALA A 66 0.04 9.42 -0.45
N ASN A 67 -0.92 9.83 0.36
CA ASN A 67 -0.93 9.55 1.78
C ASN A 67 -2.34 9.35 2.33
N TYR A 68 -2.42 8.55 3.39
CA TYR A 68 -3.59 8.42 4.26
C TYR A 68 -3.14 8.72 5.68
N TYR A 69 -3.84 9.63 6.35
CA TYR A 69 -3.57 9.96 7.75
C TYR A 69 -4.43 9.07 8.65
N GLY A 70 -3.80 8.21 9.43
CA GLY A 70 -4.49 7.37 10.40
C GLY A 70 -3.92 5.96 10.53
N ASN A 71 -4.60 5.13 11.31
CA ASN A 71 -4.26 3.72 11.47
C ASN A 71 -4.84 2.92 10.28
N PRO A 72 -4.02 2.25 9.45
CA PRO A 72 -4.48 1.46 8.31
C PRO A 72 -5.28 0.21 8.66
N ILE A 73 -5.31 -0.23 9.92
CA ILE A 73 -6.10 -1.41 10.37
C ILE A 73 -7.32 -1.02 11.21
N SER A 74 -7.79 0.22 11.05
CA SER A 74 -8.97 0.73 11.77
C SER A 74 -10.22 0.68 10.89
N SER A 75 -11.41 0.67 11.51
CA SER A 75 -12.68 0.74 10.76
C SER A 75 -12.80 1.99 9.89
N HIS A 76 -12.12 3.08 10.25
CA HIS A 76 -12.02 4.25 9.39
C HIS A 76 -11.18 3.95 8.14
N ALA A 77 -10.09 3.20 8.26
CA ALA A 77 -9.31 2.80 7.09
C ALA A 77 -10.11 1.85 6.19
N ASP A 78 -10.88 0.93 6.74
CA ASP A 78 -11.73 0.01 5.95
C ASP A 78 -12.68 0.77 5.01
N GLU A 79 -13.12 1.97 5.40
CA GLU A 79 -14.03 2.81 4.61
C GLU A 79 -13.31 3.81 3.69
N TYR A 80 -12.16 4.37 4.13
CA TYR A 80 -11.55 5.53 3.48
C TYR A 80 -10.14 5.29 2.90
N LEU A 81 -9.45 4.20 3.25
CA LEU A 81 -8.14 3.87 2.68
C LEU A 81 -8.31 3.28 1.27
N ASP A 82 -8.02 4.08 0.24
CA ASP A 82 -8.11 3.63 -1.14
C ASP A 82 -6.94 2.70 -1.53
N LEU A 83 -7.24 1.40 -1.54
CA LEU A 83 -6.35 0.31 -1.94
C LEU A 83 -6.42 -0.04 -3.43
N ILE A 84 -7.18 0.68 -4.26
CA ILE A 84 -7.31 0.37 -5.69
C ILE A 84 -5.94 0.44 -6.38
N GLY A 85 -5.55 -0.64 -7.05
CA GLY A 85 -4.25 -0.75 -7.74
C GLY A 85 -3.06 -1.01 -6.82
N ILE A 86 -3.25 -1.07 -5.50
CA ILE A 86 -2.25 -1.58 -4.56
C ILE A 86 -2.19 -3.11 -4.69
N GLY A 87 -0.98 -3.64 -4.79
CA GLY A 87 -0.75 -5.08 -4.84
C GLY A 87 0.22 -5.59 -3.80
N HIS A 88 0.92 -4.70 -3.08
CA HIS A 88 1.89 -5.05 -2.06
C HIS A 88 1.74 -4.14 -0.84
N VAL A 89 2.03 -4.69 0.33
CA VAL A 89 2.05 -3.96 1.61
C VAL A 89 3.43 -4.11 2.23
N VAL A 90 4.01 -3.00 2.70
CA VAL A 90 5.30 -3.01 3.42
C VAL A 90 5.14 -2.24 4.72
N ALA A 91 5.31 -2.92 5.85
CA ALA A 91 5.26 -2.30 7.16
C ALA A 91 6.66 -1.86 7.62
N LEU A 92 6.89 -0.54 7.59
CA LEU A 92 8.15 0.14 7.90
C LEU A 92 8.03 1.14 9.05
N SER A 93 6.97 1.06 9.85
CA SER A 93 6.82 1.95 11.00
C SER A 93 7.89 1.65 12.06
N PRO A 94 8.24 2.61 12.93
CA PRO A 94 9.13 2.35 14.06
C PRO A 94 8.57 1.35 15.08
N ASP A 95 7.25 1.15 15.10
CA ASP A 95 6.58 0.23 16.02
C ASP A 95 6.52 -1.19 15.41
N LYS A 96 7.36 -2.08 15.95
CA LYS A 96 7.47 -3.48 15.51
C LYS A 96 6.19 -4.28 15.76
N HIS A 97 5.55 -4.06 16.90
CA HIS A 97 4.31 -4.77 17.23
C HIS A 97 3.20 -4.34 16.28
N PHE A 98 3.12 -3.04 16.00
CA PHE A 98 2.19 -2.52 15.01
C PHE A 98 2.48 -3.07 13.61
N ASN A 99 3.74 -3.16 13.18
CA ASN A 99 4.09 -3.75 11.89
C ASN A 99 3.59 -5.21 11.77
N ILE A 100 3.76 -6.02 12.83
CA ILE A 100 3.25 -7.41 12.85
C ILE A 100 1.73 -7.43 12.73
N MET A 101 1.03 -6.63 13.54
CA MET A 101 -0.44 -6.55 13.52
C MET A 101 -0.96 -6.12 12.14
N ALA A 102 -0.31 -5.11 11.55
CA ALA A 102 -0.67 -4.61 10.23
C ALA A 102 -0.42 -5.64 9.13
N CYS A 103 0.72 -6.32 9.16
CA CYS A 103 0.99 -7.42 8.23
C CYS A 103 -0.06 -8.52 8.37
N MET A 104 -0.37 -8.97 9.59
CA MET A 104 -1.39 -9.99 9.83
C MET A 104 -2.77 -9.58 9.31
N HIS A 105 -3.15 -8.31 9.47
CA HIS A 105 -4.40 -7.78 8.92
C HIS A 105 -4.44 -7.86 7.38
N PHE A 106 -3.37 -7.46 6.70
CA PHE A 106 -3.33 -7.45 5.23
C PHE A 106 -2.99 -8.81 4.58
N LEU A 107 -2.63 -9.83 5.36
CA LEU A 107 -2.33 -11.18 4.84
C LEU A 107 -3.52 -11.81 4.13
N SER A 108 -4.75 -11.63 4.61
CA SER A 108 -5.94 -12.20 3.96
C SER A 108 -6.17 -11.63 2.56
N ASP A 109 -5.90 -10.34 2.39
CA ASP A 109 -6.26 -9.60 1.19
C ASP A 109 -5.16 -9.69 0.13
N PHE A 110 -3.89 -9.63 0.57
CA PHE A 110 -2.74 -9.61 -0.31
C PHE A 110 -1.98 -10.93 -0.35
N GLY A 111 -2.04 -11.77 0.68
CA GLY A 111 -1.30 -13.03 0.75
C GLY A 111 0.18 -12.86 1.10
N GLU A 112 0.79 -13.93 1.60
CA GLU A 112 2.14 -13.93 2.22
C GLU A 112 3.25 -13.37 1.32
N LYS A 113 3.19 -13.65 0.00
CA LYS A 113 4.25 -13.20 -0.94
C LYS A 113 4.21 -11.71 -1.27
N ARG A 114 3.19 -10.99 -0.79
CA ARG A 114 2.95 -9.58 -1.12
C ARG A 114 2.87 -8.68 0.11
N VAL A 115 3.09 -9.23 1.30
CA VAL A 115 3.11 -8.51 2.57
C VAL A 115 4.51 -8.65 3.18
N PHE A 116 5.18 -7.52 3.40
CA PHE A 116 6.53 -7.47 3.93
C PHE A 116 6.55 -6.71 5.26
N CYS A 117 7.23 -7.26 6.26
CA CYS A 117 7.38 -6.66 7.57
C CYS A 117 8.84 -6.27 7.77
N LEU A 118 9.11 -5.04 8.23
CA LEU A 118 10.42 -4.71 8.77
C LEU A 118 10.61 -5.47 10.08
N ASN A 119 11.28 -6.62 9.98
CA ASN A 119 11.74 -7.36 11.12
C ASN A 119 13.15 -6.90 11.48
N ASP A 120 13.41 -6.72 12.77
CA ASP A 120 14.77 -6.54 13.25
C ASP A 120 15.34 -7.94 13.46
N HIS A 121 16.43 -8.26 12.75
CA HIS A 121 17.23 -9.41 13.12
C HIS A 121 17.90 -9.07 14.46
N ALA A 122 17.18 -9.29 15.57
CA ALA A 122 17.87 -9.61 16.81
C ALA A 122 18.73 -10.84 16.50
N ASN A 123 20.05 -10.72 16.66
CA ASN A 123 20.96 -11.85 16.60
C ASN A 123 20.36 -13.00 17.43
N ASP A 124 19.82 -14.00 16.74
CA ASP A 124 19.44 -15.26 17.35
C ASP A 124 20.73 -16.05 17.57
N ASN A 125 21.47 -15.65 18.61
CA ASN A 125 22.50 -16.49 19.20
C ASN A 125 21.81 -17.35 20.27
N SER A 126 21.24 -18.47 19.84
CA SER A 126 20.88 -19.61 20.71
C SER A 126 21.30 -20.90 20.05
#